data_AF-A0AA51DC85-F1
#
_entry.id   AF-A0AA51DC85-F1
#
_cell.length_a   1.000
_cell.length_b   1.000
_cell.length_c   1.000
_cell.angle_alpha   90.00
_cell.angle_beta   90.00
_cell.angle_gamma   90.00
#
_symmetry.space_group_name_H-M   'P 1'
#
loop_
_entity.id
_entity.type
_entity.pdbx_description
1 polymer ?
#
loop_
_entity_poly.entity_id
_entity_poly.type
_entity_poly.pdbx_seq_one_letter_code
_entity_poly.pdbx_strand_id
1 'polypeptide(L)'
;MNTILYKTIKKAVKKNEDNIKKSGAFVPYSVSLRNMCKIYNVEIFFNKICDNIFEEIEKDACQGEFVMIKLENYADLRFDENGLLIFSSILSKYFDRPELIKLRKYLKSLNDAKRVKQGIRYEIDNLDVYELKQCIKLLESGVVKNSPELLDMYKTALDRKSSLQYKIKKITNCTLRSSISMSKRLMHAIQGGMHD
;
A
#
# COMPACT_ATOMS: atom_id res chain seq x y z
N MET A 1 -2.60 3.55 -35.30
CA MET A 1 -2.35 2.50 -34.27
C MET A 1 -1.19 2.95 -33.41
N ASN A 2 -1.37 3.20 -32.11
CA ASN A 2 -0.25 3.59 -31.23
C ASN A 2 -0.15 2.71 -29.97
N THR A 3 0.25 1.46 -30.21
CA THR A 3 0.54 0.39 -29.23
C THR A 3 1.68 0.74 -28.26
N ILE A 4 2.33 1.89 -28.46
CA ILE A 4 3.48 2.39 -27.72
C ILE A 4 3.05 2.98 -26.36
N LEU A 5 1.92 3.70 -26.31
CA LEU A 5 1.40 4.32 -25.08
C LEU A 5 1.17 3.30 -23.97
N TYR A 6 0.42 2.24 -24.26
CA TYR A 6 0.14 1.17 -23.30
C TYR A 6 1.42 0.46 -22.81
N LYS A 7 2.37 0.18 -23.71
CA LYS A 7 3.64 -0.49 -23.37
C LYS A 7 4.54 0.40 -22.50
N THR A 8 4.59 1.70 -22.80
CA THR A 8 5.44 2.67 -22.07
C THR A 8 4.87 3.00 -20.70
N ILE A 9 3.55 3.17 -20.59
CA ILE A 9 2.86 3.35 -19.31
C ILE A 9 3.03 2.11 -18.44
N LYS A 10 2.86 0.90 -18.99
CA LYS A 10 3.08 -0.36 -18.26
C LYS A 10 4.48 -0.46 -17.65
N LYS A 11 5.52 0.02 -18.34
CA LYS A 11 6.89 0.09 -17.80
C LYS A 11 7.05 1.13 -16.68
N ALA A 12 6.45 2.32 -16.82
CA ALA A 12 6.52 3.39 -15.82
C ALA A 12 5.72 3.08 -14.54
N VAL A 13 4.62 2.35 -14.67
CA VAL A 13 3.80 1.82 -13.58
C VAL A 13 4.59 0.80 -12.76
N LYS A 14 5.27 -0.15 -13.44
CA LYS A 14 6.13 -1.17 -12.79
C LYS A 14 7.26 -0.55 -11.95
N LYS A 15 7.90 0.53 -12.45
CA LYS A 15 8.99 1.23 -11.73
C LYS A 15 8.53 1.95 -10.45
N ASN A 16 7.24 2.34 -10.35
CA ASN A 16 6.70 2.94 -9.13
C ASN A 16 6.32 1.89 -8.07
N GLU A 17 6.06 0.64 -8.44
CA GLU A 17 5.76 -0.44 -7.48
C GLU A 17 6.91 -0.70 -6.51
N ASP A 18 8.16 -0.58 -6.97
CA ASP A 18 9.33 -0.90 -6.13
C ASP A 18 9.54 0.11 -4.99
N ASN A 19 9.04 1.34 -5.12
CA ASN A 19 9.12 2.37 -4.07
C ASN A 19 7.97 2.29 -3.05
N ILE A 20 6.80 1.77 -3.45
CA ILE A 20 5.61 1.65 -2.59
C ILE A 20 5.74 0.50 -1.58
N LYS A 21 6.60 -0.50 -1.84
CA LYS A 21 6.78 -1.70 -1.00
C LYS A 21 7.18 -1.43 0.46
N LYS A 22 7.60 -0.21 0.83
CA LYS A 22 8.11 0.12 2.17
C LYS A 22 7.06 0.61 3.19
N SER A 23 5.88 1.08 2.78
CA SER A 23 4.91 1.69 3.71
C SER A 23 3.77 0.78 4.18
N GLY A 24 3.57 -0.39 3.56
CA GLY A 24 2.45 -1.29 3.87
C GLY A 24 1.06 -0.79 3.41
N ALA A 25 0.89 0.50 3.13
CA ALA A 25 -0.36 1.10 2.68
C ALA A 25 -0.70 0.76 1.21
N PHE A 26 -1.99 0.70 0.89
CA PHE A 26 -2.43 0.70 -0.51
C PHE A 26 -2.00 2.00 -1.16
N VAL A 27 -1.26 1.91 -2.26
CA VAL A 27 -1.08 3.06 -3.15
C VAL A 27 -1.60 2.62 -4.52
N PRO A 28 -2.67 3.26 -5.04
CA PRO A 28 -3.21 2.91 -6.32
C PRO A 28 -2.18 3.15 -7.43
N TYR A 29 -2.22 2.30 -8.43
CA TYR A 29 -1.53 2.53 -9.69
C TYR A 29 -2.07 3.79 -10.33
N SER A 30 -1.15 4.63 -10.78
CA SER A 30 -1.45 5.94 -11.34
C SER A 30 -0.59 6.27 -12.55
N VAL A 31 -1.11 7.17 -13.36
CA VAL A 31 -0.46 7.72 -14.54
C VAL A 31 -0.12 9.18 -14.35
N SER A 32 1.01 9.59 -14.91
CA SER A 32 1.50 10.98 -14.89
C SER A 32 0.89 11.74 -16.06
N LEU A 33 0.29 12.89 -15.79
CA LEU A 33 -0.23 13.80 -16.82
C LEU A 33 0.89 14.24 -17.75
N ARG A 34 2.04 14.62 -17.20
CA ARG A 34 3.19 15.06 -17.99
C ARG A 34 3.66 13.97 -18.96
N ASN A 35 3.70 12.72 -18.50
CA ASN A 35 4.05 11.59 -19.38
C ASN A 35 2.97 11.32 -20.43
N MET A 36 1.68 11.50 -20.10
CA MET A 36 0.63 11.41 -21.10
C MET A 36 0.80 12.50 -22.17
N CYS A 37 1.04 13.75 -21.77
CA CYS A 37 1.28 14.86 -22.70
C CYS A 37 2.49 14.59 -23.63
N LYS A 38 3.58 14.06 -23.08
CA LYS A 38 4.76 13.63 -23.85
C LYS A 38 4.43 12.60 -24.92
N ILE A 39 3.70 11.55 -24.55
CA ILE A 39 3.40 10.45 -25.48
C ILE A 39 2.43 10.89 -26.58
N TYR A 40 1.51 11.79 -26.26
CA TYR A 40 0.57 12.36 -27.23
C TYR A 40 1.12 13.55 -28.02
N ASN A 41 2.37 13.96 -27.76
CA ASN A 41 2.97 15.13 -28.37
C ASN A 41 2.15 16.43 -28.15
N VAL A 42 1.59 16.59 -26.95
CA VAL A 42 0.74 17.71 -26.51
C VAL A 42 1.33 18.41 -25.29
N GLU A 43 2.66 18.37 -25.13
CA GLU A 43 3.37 18.97 -23.99
C GLU A 43 3.10 20.47 -23.81
N ILE A 44 2.89 21.19 -24.93
CA ILE A 44 2.53 22.61 -24.93
C ILE A 44 1.23 22.90 -24.18
N PHE A 45 0.32 21.92 -24.07
CA PHE A 45 -0.95 22.07 -23.38
C PHE A 45 -0.88 21.64 -21.91
N PHE A 46 0.26 21.16 -21.41
CA PHE A 46 0.39 20.63 -20.06
C PHE A 46 -0.12 21.60 -18.99
N ASN A 47 0.37 22.84 -18.97
CA ASN A 47 -0.05 23.84 -17.99
C ASN A 47 -1.55 24.13 -18.12
N LYS A 48 -2.04 24.31 -19.36
CA LYS A 48 -3.46 24.56 -19.62
C LYS A 48 -4.34 23.41 -19.10
N ILE A 49 -3.92 22.16 -19.22
CA ILE A 49 -4.67 21.02 -18.67
C ILE A 49 -4.69 21.08 -17.14
N CYS A 50 -3.54 21.35 -16.51
CA CYS A 50 -3.45 21.53 -15.06
C CYS A 50 -4.38 22.64 -14.57
N ASP A 51 -4.36 23.81 -15.22
CA ASP A 51 -5.18 24.96 -14.84
C ASP A 51 -6.68 24.61 -14.86
N ASN A 52 -7.16 23.97 -15.95
CA ASN A 52 -8.55 23.52 -16.03
C ASN A 52 -8.91 22.52 -14.91
N ILE A 53 -7.96 21.67 -14.49
CA ILE A 53 -8.20 20.70 -13.41
C ILE A 53 -8.25 21.41 -12.06
N PHE A 54 -7.35 22.36 -11.81
CA PHE A 54 -7.37 23.16 -10.58
C PHE A 54 -8.65 24.01 -10.48
N GLU A 55 -9.11 24.59 -11.59
CA GLU A 55 -10.40 25.29 -11.64
C GLU A 55 -11.59 24.38 -11.27
N GLU A 56 -11.60 23.12 -11.68
CA GLU A 56 -12.65 22.17 -11.27
C GLU A 56 -12.53 21.79 -9.79
N ILE A 57 -11.32 21.66 -9.26
CA ILE A 57 -11.08 21.40 -7.82
C ILE A 57 -11.49 22.62 -6.97
N GLU A 58 -11.29 23.84 -7.45
CA GLU A 58 -11.76 25.05 -6.76
C GLU A 58 -13.29 25.12 -6.68
N LYS A 59 -13.99 24.60 -7.70
CA LYS A 59 -15.46 24.48 -7.69
C LYS A 59 -15.95 23.37 -6.77
N ASP A 60 -15.22 22.26 -6.72
CA ASP A 60 -15.55 21.09 -5.90
C ASP A 60 -14.26 20.46 -5.32
N ALA A 61 -13.97 20.84 -4.07
CA ALA A 61 -12.76 20.41 -3.37
C ALA A 61 -12.67 18.88 -3.21
N CYS A 62 -13.80 18.16 -3.21
CA CYS A 62 -13.82 16.69 -3.14
C CYS A 62 -13.12 16.07 -4.36
N GLN A 63 -13.08 16.76 -5.51
CA GLN A 63 -12.38 16.26 -6.69
C GLN A 63 -10.86 16.22 -6.49
N GLY A 64 -10.32 17.03 -5.57
CA GLY A 64 -8.91 17.04 -5.21
C GLY A 64 -8.41 15.69 -4.65
N GLU A 65 -9.30 14.89 -4.04
CA GLU A 65 -8.97 13.56 -3.52
C GLU A 65 -8.54 12.57 -4.63
N PHE A 66 -8.93 12.84 -5.88
CA PHE A 66 -8.61 11.99 -7.03
C PHE A 66 -7.36 12.43 -7.80
N VAL A 67 -6.64 13.42 -7.27
CA VAL A 67 -5.39 13.93 -7.86
C VAL A 67 -4.23 13.68 -6.88
N MET A 68 -3.25 12.90 -7.33
CA MET A 68 -2.03 12.66 -6.56
C MET A 68 -0.93 13.61 -7.03
N ILE A 69 -0.39 14.38 -6.09
CA ILE A 69 0.80 15.22 -6.28
C ILE A 69 1.95 14.59 -5.49
N LYS A 70 3.07 14.32 -6.15
CA LYS A 70 4.28 13.86 -5.44
C LYS A 70 5.00 15.07 -4.86
N LEU A 71 5.31 15.04 -3.57
CA LEU A 71 6.10 16.07 -2.87
C LEU A 71 7.48 16.30 -3.50
N GLU A 72 8.05 15.29 -4.15
CA GLU A 72 9.35 15.38 -4.83
C GLU A 72 9.26 16.11 -6.19
N ASN A 73 8.05 16.24 -6.74
CA ASN A 73 7.80 16.87 -8.03
C ASN A 73 6.40 17.49 -8.04
N TYR A 74 6.28 18.67 -7.41
CA TYR A 74 5.05 19.45 -7.32
C TYR A 74 4.45 19.82 -8.69
N ALA A 75 5.18 19.59 -9.79
CA ALA A 75 4.80 19.99 -11.14
C ALA A 75 4.18 18.85 -11.99
N ASP A 76 3.75 17.73 -11.40
CA ASP A 76 3.08 16.66 -12.14
C ASP A 76 1.85 16.13 -11.40
N LEU A 77 0.70 16.19 -12.08
CA LEU A 77 -0.55 15.60 -11.61
C LEU A 77 -0.61 14.13 -11.99
N ARG A 78 -1.04 13.29 -11.05
CA ARG A 78 -1.19 11.86 -11.30
C ARG A 78 -2.61 11.39 -11.01
N PHE A 79 -3.11 10.53 -11.88
CA PHE A 79 -4.48 10.01 -11.81
C PHE A 79 -4.49 8.49 -11.70
N ASP A 80 -5.33 7.97 -10.82
CA ASP A 80 -5.73 6.55 -10.82
C ASP A 80 -6.96 6.35 -11.74
N GLU A 81 -7.67 5.21 -11.61
CA GLU A 81 -8.86 4.96 -12.42
C GLU A 81 -10.02 5.93 -12.16
N ASN A 82 -10.10 6.51 -10.96
CA ASN A 82 -11.15 7.43 -10.56
C ASN A 82 -10.80 8.85 -11.00
N GLY A 83 -9.54 9.27 -10.82
CA GLY A 83 -9.07 10.55 -11.36
C GLY A 83 -9.24 10.65 -12.87
N LEU A 84 -8.94 9.57 -13.62
CA LEU A 84 -9.20 9.54 -15.06
C LEU A 84 -10.69 9.62 -15.42
N LEU A 85 -11.58 9.16 -14.54
CA LEU A 85 -13.02 9.25 -14.74
C LEU A 85 -13.54 10.67 -14.48
N ILE A 86 -13.21 11.21 -13.30
CA ILE A 86 -13.67 12.52 -12.84
C ILE A 86 -13.24 13.60 -13.83
N PHE A 87 -11.95 13.63 -14.21
CA PHE A 87 -11.42 14.64 -15.12
C PHE A 87 -11.55 14.25 -16.61
N SER A 88 -12.37 13.25 -16.95
CA SER A 88 -12.49 12.75 -18.32
C SER A 88 -12.97 13.83 -19.31
N SER A 89 -13.85 14.74 -18.88
CA SER A 89 -14.36 15.85 -19.69
C SER A 89 -13.25 16.82 -20.11
N ILE A 90 -12.30 17.11 -19.22
CA ILE A 90 -11.12 17.93 -19.52
C ILE A 90 -10.14 17.15 -20.38
N LEU A 91 -9.77 15.95 -19.93
CA LEU A 91 -8.73 15.13 -20.58
C LEU A 91 -9.12 14.78 -22.03
N SER A 92 -10.39 14.49 -22.31
CA SER A 92 -10.86 14.15 -23.65
C SER A 92 -10.79 15.29 -24.68
N LYS A 93 -10.54 16.53 -24.25
CA LYS A 93 -10.25 17.65 -25.16
C LYS A 93 -8.85 17.57 -25.76
N TYR A 94 -7.93 16.83 -25.13
CA TYR A 94 -6.51 16.77 -25.49
C TYR A 94 -6.04 15.35 -25.81
N PHE A 95 -6.75 14.32 -25.32
CA PHE A 95 -6.41 12.92 -25.48
C PHE A 95 -7.57 12.14 -26.10
N ASP A 96 -7.26 11.11 -26.87
CA ASP A 96 -8.25 10.25 -27.50
C ASP A 96 -9.13 9.55 -26.44
N ARG A 97 -10.44 9.81 -26.49
CA ARG A 97 -11.42 9.23 -25.56
C ARG A 97 -11.36 7.70 -25.50
N PRO A 98 -11.26 6.95 -26.62
CA PRO A 98 -11.13 5.48 -26.57
C PRO A 98 -9.88 5.02 -25.81
N GLU A 99 -8.77 5.74 -25.92
CA GLU A 99 -7.52 5.39 -25.24
C GLU A 99 -7.60 5.72 -23.75
N LEU A 100 -8.21 6.85 -23.36
CA LEU A 100 -8.49 7.16 -21.95
C LEU A 100 -9.35 6.06 -21.29
N ILE A 101 -10.37 5.55 -22.00
CA ILE A 101 -11.23 4.46 -21.51
C ILE A 101 -10.42 3.17 -21.32
N LYS A 102 -9.57 2.79 -22.29
CA LYS A 102 -8.69 1.61 -22.17
C LYS A 102 -7.73 1.75 -20.99
N LEU A 103 -7.12 2.93 -20.84
CA LEU A 103 -6.19 3.22 -19.76
C LEU A 103 -6.86 3.10 -18.40
N ARG A 104 -8.05 3.69 -18.24
CA ARG A 104 -8.85 3.56 -17.01
C ARG A 104 -9.17 2.10 -16.69
N LYS A 105 -9.62 1.31 -17.68
CA LYS A 105 -9.90 -0.13 -17.48
C LYS A 105 -8.64 -0.91 -17.05
N TYR A 106 -7.50 -0.56 -17.62
CA TYR A 106 -6.23 -1.17 -17.27
C TYR A 106 -5.81 -0.86 -15.82
N LEU A 107 -5.85 0.42 -15.43
CA LEU A 107 -5.56 0.82 -14.04
C LEU A 107 -6.52 0.17 -13.06
N LYS A 108 -7.82 0.15 -13.38
CA LYS A 108 -8.83 -0.53 -12.56
C LYS A 108 -8.48 -2.01 -12.34
N SER A 109 -8.17 -2.75 -13.41
CA SER A 109 -7.81 -4.17 -13.29
C SER A 109 -6.58 -4.39 -12.40
N LEU A 110 -5.57 -3.52 -12.50
CA LEU A 110 -4.38 -3.59 -11.65
C LEU A 110 -4.70 -3.25 -10.20
N ASN A 111 -5.50 -2.21 -9.97
CA ASN A 111 -5.88 -1.75 -8.63
C ASN A 111 -6.79 -2.76 -7.94
N ASP A 112 -7.75 -3.36 -8.64
CA ASP A 112 -8.62 -4.41 -8.10
C ASP A 112 -7.82 -5.63 -7.67
N ALA A 113 -6.88 -6.11 -8.51
CA ALA A 113 -6.00 -7.23 -8.14
C ALA A 113 -5.15 -6.92 -6.89
N LYS A 114 -4.63 -5.69 -6.80
CA LYS A 114 -3.82 -5.25 -5.65
C LYS A 114 -4.65 -5.03 -4.39
N ARG A 115 -5.88 -4.51 -4.50
CA ARG A 115 -6.86 -4.38 -3.40
C ARG A 115 -7.20 -5.75 -2.84
N VAL A 116 -7.50 -6.74 -3.68
CA VAL A 116 -7.76 -8.12 -3.25
C VAL A 116 -6.56 -8.68 -2.48
N LYS A 117 -5.34 -8.54 -3.02
CA LYS A 117 -4.12 -9.01 -2.35
C LYS A 117 -3.90 -8.32 -1.00
N GLN A 118 -4.19 -7.03 -0.90
CA GLN A 118 -4.08 -6.32 0.37
C GLN A 118 -5.20 -6.66 1.35
N GLY A 119 -6.43 -6.84 0.91
CA GLY A 119 -7.53 -7.31 1.75
C GLY A 119 -7.18 -8.66 2.37
N ILE A 120 -6.73 -9.62 1.57
CA ILE A 120 -6.22 -10.91 2.06
C ILE A 120 -5.10 -10.71 3.08
N ARG A 121 -4.15 -9.82 2.80
CA ARG A 121 -3.04 -9.54 3.73
C ARG A 121 -3.52 -8.94 5.05
N TYR A 122 -4.47 -8.03 5.00
CA TYR A 122 -5.08 -7.43 6.19
C TYR A 122 -5.79 -8.47 7.05
N GLU A 123 -6.59 -9.34 6.42
CA GLU A 123 -7.22 -10.47 7.11
C GLU A 123 -6.17 -11.37 7.78
N ILE A 124 -5.13 -11.78 7.04
CA ILE A 124 -4.02 -12.60 7.57
C ILE A 124 -3.32 -11.90 8.74
N ASP A 125 -3.02 -10.61 8.62
CA ASP A 125 -2.33 -9.85 9.65
C ASP A 125 -3.21 -9.66 10.91
N ASN A 126 -4.53 -9.86 10.83
CA ASN A 126 -5.45 -9.87 11.97
C ASN A 126 -5.60 -11.23 12.65
N LEU A 127 -5.35 -12.35 11.95
CA LEU A 127 -5.45 -13.70 12.52
C LEU A 127 -4.41 -13.98 13.61
N ASP A 128 -4.79 -14.64 14.70
CA ASP A 128 -3.86 -15.04 15.74
C ASP A 128 -2.94 -16.21 15.30
N VAL A 129 -1.97 -16.56 16.16
CA VAL A 129 -1.00 -17.64 15.85
C VAL A 129 -1.67 -19.00 15.69
N TYR A 130 -2.74 -19.27 16.43
CA TYR A 130 -3.48 -20.52 16.34
C TYR A 130 -4.25 -20.60 15.03
N GLU A 131 -5.00 -19.55 14.69
CA GLU A 131 -5.75 -19.42 13.45
C GLU A 131 -4.85 -19.53 12.21
N LEU A 132 -3.71 -18.84 12.22
CA LEU A 132 -2.71 -18.93 11.14
C LEU A 132 -2.23 -20.37 10.93
N LYS A 133 -1.97 -21.13 12.00
CA LYS A 133 -1.55 -22.55 11.90
C LYS A 133 -2.66 -23.43 11.32
N GLN A 134 -3.92 -23.18 11.69
CA GLN A 134 -5.06 -23.93 11.13
C GLN A 134 -5.22 -23.64 9.63
N CYS A 135 -5.14 -22.36 9.22
CA CYS A 135 -5.20 -21.98 7.81
C CYS A 135 -4.07 -22.60 6.98
N ILE A 136 -2.83 -22.60 7.50
CA ILE A 136 -1.68 -23.26 6.83
C ILE A 136 -1.96 -24.75 6.64
N LYS A 137 -2.44 -25.44 7.69
CA LYS A 137 -2.74 -26.88 7.62
C LYS A 137 -3.81 -27.20 6.58
N LEU A 138 -4.86 -26.37 6.47
CA LEU A 138 -5.93 -26.52 5.48
C LEU A 138 -5.45 -26.26 4.03
N LEU A 139 -4.52 -25.33 3.84
CA LEU A 139 -3.90 -25.06 2.55
C LEU A 139 -2.97 -26.21 2.14
N GLU A 140 -2.11 -26.67 3.06
CA GLU A 140 -1.19 -27.79 2.80
C GLU A 140 -1.92 -29.11 2.55
N SER A 141 -3.09 -29.33 3.17
CA SER A 141 -3.91 -30.52 2.92
C SER A 141 -4.60 -30.54 1.56
N GLY A 142 -4.50 -29.47 0.75
CA GLY A 142 -5.11 -29.39 -0.58
C GLY A 142 -6.64 -29.34 -0.58
N VAL A 143 -7.25 -29.14 0.59
CA VAL A 143 -8.71 -29.02 0.76
C VAL A 143 -9.22 -27.71 0.13
N VAL A 144 -8.38 -26.68 0.13
CA VAL A 144 -8.58 -25.44 -0.61
C VAL A 144 -7.65 -25.43 -1.82
N LYS A 145 -8.14 -24.90 -2.94
CA LYS A 145 -7.36 -24.79 -4.20
C LYS A 145 -6.01 -24.14 -3.90
N ASN A 146 -4.94 -24.91 -4.07
CA ASN A 146 -3.61 -24.54 -3.59
C ASN A 146 -3.09 -23.31 -4.34
N SER A 147 -2.85 -22.21 -3.63
CA SER A 147 -2.14 -21.05 -4.14
C SER A 147 -0.81 -20.95 -3.38
N PRO A 148 0.33 -21.28 -4.02
CA PRO A 148 1.65 -21.18 -3.39
C PRO A 148 1.93 -19.80 -2.82
N GLU A 149 1.47 -18.75 -3.51
CA GLU A 149 1.60 -17.36 -3.04
C GLU A 149 0.80 -17.11 -1.75
N LEU A 150 -0.40 -17.69 -1.64
CA LEU A 150 -1.22 -17.53 -0.44
C LEU A 150 -0.58 -18.24 0.75
N LEU A 151 -0.12 -19.48 0.55
CA LEU A 151 0.58 -20.25 1.59
C LEU A 151 1.82 -19.51 2.11
N ASP A 152 2.60 -18.91 1.21
CA ASP A 152 3.77 -18.10 1.57
C ASP A 152 3.39 -16.87 2.41
N MET A 153 2.28 -16.20 2.08
CA MET A 153 1.77 -15.07 2.86
C MET A 153 1.39 -15.47 4.29
N TYR A 154 0.68 -16.60 4.48
CA TYR A 154 0.32 -17.11 5.81
C TYR A 154 1.55 -17.51 6.62
N LYS A 155 2.51 -18.24 6.02
CA LYS A 155 3.77 -18.64 6.69
C LYS A 155 4.58 -17.42 7.13
N THR A 156 4.73 -16.44 6.24
CA THR A 156 5.45 -15.21 6.56
C THR A 156 4.79 -14.43 7.69
N ALA A 157 3.45 -14.37 7.74
CA ALA A 157 2.72 -13.72 8.83
C ALA A 157 2.92 -14.45 10.17
N LEU A 158 2.87 -15.79 10.15
CA LEU A 158 3.13 -16.63 11.31
C LEU A 158 4.55 -16.42 11.87
N ASP A 159 5.56 -16.35 11.00
CA ASP A 159 6.95 -16.11 11.40
C ASP A 159 7.11 -14.74 12.08
N ARG A 160 6.50 -13.69 11.50
CA ARG A 160 6.51 -12.35 12.09
C ARG A 160 5.85 -12.33 13.47
N LYS A 161 4.65 -12.92 13.62
CA LYS A 161 3.92 -12.95 14.89
C LYS A 161 4.62 -13.81 15.94
N SER A 162 5.18 -14.95 15.55
CA SER A 162 5.95 -15.82 16.46
C SER A 162 7.23 -15.14 16.95
N SER A 163 7.92 -14.40 16.07
CA SER A 163 9.09 -13.59 16.44
C SER A 163 8.72 -12.45 17.39
N LEU A 164 7.60 -11.77 17.17
CA LEU A 164 7.06 -10.75 18.06
C LEU A 164 6.68 -11.32 19.43
N GLN A 165 5.96 -12.45 19.48
CA GLN A 165 5.63 -13.14 20.73
C GLN A 165 6.90 -13.55 21.49
N TYR A 166 7.91 -14.05 20.79
CA TYR A 166 9.21 -14.36 21.39
C TYR A 166 9.88 -13.13 22.00
N LYS A 167 9.90 -11.99 21.29
CA LYS A 167 10.45 -10.72 21.78
C LYS A 167 9.68 -10.21 23.01
N ILE A 168 8.35 -10.23 22.96
CA ILE A 168 7.49 -9.84 24.09
C ILE A 168 7.78 -10.74 25.30
N LYS A 169 7.79 -12.06 25.12
CA LYS A 169 8.09 -13.01 26.20
C LYS A 169 9.48 -12.77 26.82
N LYS A 170 10.48 -12.44 25.99
CA LYS A 170 11.83 -12.09 26.46
C LYS A 170 11.81 -10.82 27.32
N ILE A 171 11.13 -9.77 26.86
CA ILE A 171 10.99 -8.50 27.61
C ILE A 171 10.25 -8.75 28.92
N THR A 172 9.09 -9.40 28.90
CA THR A 172 8.30 -9.70 30.10
C THR A 172 9.10 -10.49 31.13
N ASN A 173 9.86 -11.50 30.69
CA ASN A 173 10.74 -12.27 31.57
C ASN A 173 11.89 -11.42 32.16
N CYS A 174 12.47 -10.51 31.37
CA CYS A 174 13.48 -9.58 31.86
C CYS A 174 12.90 -8.62 32.92
N THR A 175 11.72 -8.06 32.68
CA THR A 175 11.05 -7.14 33.61
C THR A 175 10.60 -7.85 34.89
N LEU A 176 10.06 -9.06 34.79
CA LEU A 176 9.69 -9.84 35.97
C LEU A 176 10.93 -10.18 36.83
N ARG A 177 12.04 -10.56 36.20
CA ARG A 177 13.29 -10.85 36.92
C ARG A 177 13.88 -9.62 37.61
N SER A 178 13.83 -8.44 36.98
CA SER A 178 14.32 -7.20 37.60
C SER A 178 13.45 -6.80 38.78
N SER A 179 12.12 -6.90 38.67
CA SER A 179 11.19 -6.62 39.77
C SER A 179 11.40 -7.56 40.95
N ILE A 180 11.54 -8.88 40.72
CA ILE A 180 11.81 -9.86 41.79
C ILE A 180 13.16 -9.58 42.47
N SER A 181 14.19 -9.21 41.69
CA SER A 181 15.51 -8.86 42.22
C SER A 181 15.45 -7.60 43.11
N MET A 182 14.73 -6.57 42.69
CA MET A 182 14.53 -5.36 43.52
C MET A 182 13.78 -5.67 44.81
N SER A 183 12.68 -6.42 44.76
CA SER A 183 11.92 -6.79 45.96
C SER A 183 12.78 -7.58 46.95
N LYS A 184 13.65 -8.49 46.47
CA LYS A 184 14.60 -9.21 47.33
C LYS A 184 15.62 -8.28 47.99
N ARG A 185 16.18 -7.31 47.26
CA ARG A 185 17.12 -6.33 47.83
C ARG A 185 16.44 -5.46 48.89
N LEU A 186 15.20 -5.05 48.63
CA LEU A 186 14.41 -4.26 49.58
C LEU A 186 14.14 -5.05 50.87
N MET A 187 13.74 -6.31 50.75
CA MET A 187 13.49 -7.21 51.89
C MET A 187 14.77 -7.43 52.73
N HIS A 188 15.92 -7.63 52.07
CA HIS A 188 17.20 -7.75 52.78
C HIS A 188 17.63 -6.46 53.47
N ALA A 189 17.40 -5.29 52.86
CA ALA A 189 17.69 -4.00 53.48
C ALA A 189 16.83 -3.76 54.72
N ILE A 190 15.54 -4.14 54.67
CA ILE A 190 14.63 -4.06 55.81
C ILE A 190 15.06 -5.02 56.93
N GLN A 191 15.47 -6.25 56.61
CA GLN A 191 15.93 -7.23 57.60
C GLN A 191 17.32 -6.90 58.19
N GLY A 192 18.21 -6.29 57.40
CA GLY A 192 19.53 -5.85 57.86
C GLY A 192 19.48 -4.62 58.77
N GLY A 193 18.53 -3.71 58.53
CA GLY A 193 18.32 -2.52 59.38
C GLY A 193 17.56 -2.78 60.69
N MET A 194 17.14 -4.02 60.97
CA MET A 194 16.53 -4.40 62.26
C MET A 194 17.54 -4.99 63.26
N HIS A 195 18.83 -5.06 62.89
CA HIS A 195 19.91 -5.60 63.73
C HIS A 195 20.91 -4.55 64.25
N ASP A 196 20.63 -3.26 64.02
CA ASP A 196 21.35 -2.13 64.63
C ASP A 196 20.52 -1.47 65.73
#